data_AF-A0A5Q4GV70-F1
#
_entry.id   AF-A0A5Q4GV70-F1
#
_cell.length_a   1.000
_cell.length_b   1.000
_cell.length_c   1.000
_cell.angle_alpha   90.00
_cell.angle_beta   90.00
_cell.angle_gamma   90.00
#
_symmetry.space_group_name_H-M   'P 1'
#
loop_
_entity.id
_entity.type
_entity.pdbx_description
1 polymer ?
#
loop_
_entity_poly.entity_id
_entity_poly.type
_entity_poly.pdbx_seq_one_letter_code
_entity_poly.pdbx_strand_id
1 'polypeptide(L)'
;MIDNGILRVISRFLIPFILLVGLYIQFHGEYSPGGGFQAGVVFAAGWILYVLIYGLERGLNVISLNAMYVLSAVGVLLYAFTGLAGVLLGGKYLDFTPFSANPHTAQQTGIIIVEFGVGLTVATVAMLLFTMFARRRGEWLEALEEEDEGSE
;
A
#
# COMPACT_ATOMS: atom_id res chain seq x y z
N MET A 1 12.20 15.51 13.58
CA MET A 1 10.83 15.80 13.07
C MET A 1 9.76 15.61 14.15
N ILE A 2 9.90 14.60 15.00
CA ILE A 2 8.87 14.16 15.95
C ILE A 2 8.45 15.26 16.95
N ASP A 3 9.38 16.16 17.30
CA ASP A 3 9.14 17.28 18.23
C ASP A 3 8.67 18.58 17.56
N ASN A 4 8.51 18.58 16.23
CA ASN A 4 8.06 19.77 15.51
C ASN A 4 6.52 19.83 15.49
N GLY A 5 5.95 20.68 16.35
CA GLY A 5 4.50 20.85 16.48
C GLY A 5 3.79 21.29 15.20
N ILE A 6 4.45 22.10 14.36
CA ILE A 6 3.88 22.59 13.09
C ILE A 6 3.68 21.41 12.13
N LEU A 7 4.70 20.57 11.96
CA LEU A 7 4.62 19.39 11.10
C LEU A 7 3.53 18.43 11.57
N ARG A 8 3.42 18.21 12.89
CA ARG A 8 2.39 17.34 13.46
C ARG A 8 0.97 17.83 13.15
N VAL A 9 0.74 19.14 13.26
CA VAL A 9 -0.56 19.76 12.95
C VAL A 9 -0.88 19.65 11.46
N ILE A 10 0.06 20.00 10.57
CA ILE A 10 -0.16 19.94 9.12
C ILE A 10 -0.40 18.49 8.67
N SER A 11 0.44 17.54 9.10
CA SER A 11 0.33 16.14 8.70
C SER A 11 -0.98 15.48 9.15
N ARG A 12 -1.58 15.95 10.25
CA ARG A 12 -2.89 15.47 10.71
C ARG A 12 -4.01 15.72 9.69
N PHE A 13 -3.91 16.78 8.90
CA PHE A 13 -4.85 17.05 7.79
C PHE A 13 -4.37 16.45 6.47
N LEU A 14 -3.06 16.49 6.23
CA LEU A 14 -2.48 16.04 4.96
C LEU A 14 -2.59 14.53 4.76
N ILE A 15 -2.40 13.72 5.82
CA ILE A 15 -2.45 12.26 5.70
C ILE A 15 -3.85 11.79 5.23
N PRO A 16 -4.97 12.15 5.88
CA PRO A 16 -6.30 11.80 5.38
C PRO A 16 -6.54 12.26 3.94
N PHE A 17 -6.04 13.44 3.57
CA PHE A 17 -6.15 13.95 2.21
C PHE A 17 -5.38 13.09 1.20
N ILE A 18 -4.12 12.72 1.50
CA ILE A 18 -3.32 11.82 0.65
C ILE A 18 -4.03 10.47 0.47
N LEU A 19 -4.57 9.89 1.55
CA LEU A 19 -5.30 8.62 1.47
C LEU A 19 -6.56 8.75 0.61
N LEU A 20 -7.29 9.85 0.73
CA LEU A 20 -8.46 10.15 -0.09
C LEU A 20 -8.10 10.31 -1.58
N VAL A 21 -6.98 10.96 -1.88
CA VAL A 21 -6.44 11.03 -3.26
C VAL A 21 -6.06 9.65 -3.77
N GLY A 22 -5.45 8.79 -2.94
CA GLY A 22 -5.16 7.40 -3.29
C GLY A 22 -6.42 6.61 -3.64
N LEU A 23 -7.48 6.75 -2.84
CA LEU A 23 -8.79 6.15 -3.13
C LEU A 23 -9.41 6.71 -4.42
N TYR A 24 -9.30 8.03 -4.64
CA TYR A 24 -9.77 8.64 -5.88
C TYR A 24 -9.08 8.03 -7.11
N ILE A 25 -7.74 7.91 -7.09
CA ILE A 25 -6.95 7.29 -8.17
C ILE A 25 -7.35 5.83 -8.36
N GLN A 26 -7.60 5.08 -7.27
CA GLN A 26 -8.01 3.68 -7.34
C GLN A 26 -9.36 3.49 -8.04
N PHE A 27 -10.35 4.33 -7.74
CA PHE A 27 -11.70 4.18 -8.30
C PHE A 27 -11.88 4.89 -9.65
N HIS A 28 -10.94 5.73 -10.09
CA HIS A 28 -11.00 6.46 -11.36
C HIS A 28 -9.91 6.03 -12.36
N GLY A 29 -9.24 4.89 -12.10
CA GLY A 29 -8.21 4.34 -13.00
C GLY A 29 -8.75 3.95 -14.38
N GLU A 30 -10.05 3.64 -14.49
CA GLU A 30 -10.69 3.29 -15.77
C GLU A 30 -10.97 4.51 -16.67
N TYR A 31 -11.08 5.72 -16.11
CA TYR A 31 -11.44 6.95 -16.84
C TYR A 31 -10.30 7.96 -16.99
N SER A 32 -9.24 7.85 -16.17
CA SER A 32 -8.14 8.81 -16.11
C SER A 32 -6.79 8.10 -16.00
N PRO A 33 -5.66 8.76 -16.34
CA PRO A 33 -4.34 8.20 -16.09
C PRO A 33 -4.20 7.86 -14.59
N GLY A 34 -4.11 6.57 -14.26
CA GLY A 34 -4.38 6.10 -12.91
C GLY A 34 -4.23 4.59 -12.75
N GLY A 35 -4.88 4.06 -11.71
CA GLY A 35 -5.02 2.63 -11.47
C GLY A 35 -4.37 2.15 -10.17
N GLY A 36 -4.44 0.84 -9.95
CA GLY A 36 -4.04 0.18 -8.71
C GLY A 36 -2.62 0.49 -8.26
N PHE A 37 -1.64 0.41 -9.17
CA PHE A 37 -0.23 0.66 -8.84
C PHE A 37 0.00 2.06 -8.26
N GLN A 38 -0.49 3.09 -8.95
CA GLN A 38 -0.30 4.48 -8.53
C GLN A 38 -1.04 4.77 -7.22
N ALA A 39 -2.29 4.28 -7.09
CA ALA A 39 -3.05 4.39 -5.86
C ALA A 39 -2.31 3.75 -4.67
N GLY A 40 -1.72 2.57 -4.88
CA GLY A 40 -0.92 1.87 -3.88
C GLY A 40 0.31 2.66 -3.43
N VAL A 41 1.04 3.27 -4.37
CA VAL A 41 2.19 4.14 -4.05
C VAL A 41 1.76 5.37 -3.23
N VAL A 42 0.65 6.01 -3.59
CA VAL A 42 0.11 7.17 -2.84
C VAL A 42 -0.32 6.76 -1.44
N PHE A 43 -0.96 5.61 -1.28
CA PHE A 43 -1.30 5.05 0.04
C PHE A 43 -0.05 4.81 0.90
N ALA A 44 0.97 4.16 0.33
CA ALA A 44 2.23 3.93 1.02
C ALA A 44 2.91 5.25 1.41
N ALA A 45 2.89 6.26 0.55
CA ALA A 45 3.45 7.58 0.86
C ALA A 45 2.72 8.25 2.05
N GLY A 46 1.39 8.14 2.12
CA GLY A 46 0.60 8.61 3.26
C GLY A 46 0.98 7.92 4.58
N TRP A 47 1.16 6.60 4.56
CA TRP A 47 1.62 5.84 5.72
C TRP A 47 3.09 6.16 6.08
N ILE A 48 3.99 6.28 5.10
CA ILE A 48 5.39 6.65 5.32
C ILE A 48 5.47 8.04 5.96
N LEU A 49 4.67 9.01 5.48
CA LEU A 49 4.58 10.33 6.10
C LEU A 49 4.13 10.23 7.56
N TYR A 50 3.16 9.37 7.87
CA TYR A 50 2.77 9.09 9.25
C TYR A 50 3.96 8.58 10.07
N VAL A 51 4.72 7.62 9.56
CA VAL A 51 5.90 7.09 10.25
C VAL A 51 6.97 8.16 10.48
N LEU A 52 7.26 9.01 9.49
CA LEU A 52 8.26 10.06 9.62
C LEU A 52 7.90 11.12 10.67
N ILE A 53 6.60 11.33 10.91
CA ILE A 53 6.09 12.33 11.86
C ILE A 53 5.93 11.74 13.27
N TYR A 54 5.41 10.51 13.36
CA TYR A 54 4.98 9.91 14.62
C TYR A 54 5.90 8.78 15.12
N GLY A 55 6.89 8.37 14.33
CA GLY A 55 7.82 7.29 14.66
C GLY A 55 7.38 5.92 14.11
N LEU A 56 8.36 5.04 13.90
CA LEU A 56 8.15 3.71 13.32
C LEU A 56 7.28 2.81 14.19
N GLU A 57 7.47 2.82 15.50
CA GLU A 57 6.67 2.03 16.44
C GLU A 57 5.17 2.35 16.33
N ARG A 58 4.82 3.64 16.27
CA ARG A 58 3.43 4.06 16.07
C ARG A 58 2.91 3.64 14.70
N GLY A 59 3.74 3.74 13.66
CA GLY A 59 3.42 3.22 12.33
C GLY A 59 3.07 1.73 12.34
N LEU A 60 3.88 0.93 13.04
CA LEU A 60 3.70 -0.51 13.18
C LEU A 60 2.51 -0.91 14.05
N ASN A 61 2.08 -0.04 14.97
CA ASN A 61 0.82 -0.20 15.70
C ASN A 61 -0.42 0.02 14.80
N VAL A 62 -0.29 0.83 13.73
CA VAL A 62 -1.38 1.03 12.75
C VAL A 62 -1.40 -0.10 11.74
N ILE A 63 -0.25 -0.44 11.15
CA ILE A 63 -0.10 -1.55 10.20
C ILE A 63 1.13 -2.36 10.63
N SER A 64 0.92 -3.55 11.19
CA SER A 64 2.01 -4.40 11.64
C SER A 64 2.78 -5.02 10.47
N LEU A 65 4.03 -5.43 10.72
CA LEU A 65 4.87 -6.10 9.71
C LEU A 65 4.17 -7.36 9.14
N ASN A 66 3.54 -8.14 10.03
CA ASN A 66 2.76 -9.33 9.65
C ASN A 66 1.57 -8.97 8.77
N ALA A 67 0.85 -7.88 9.10
CA ALA A 67 -0.25 -7.41 8.27
C ALA A 67 0.24 -7.02 6.87
N MET A 68 1.39 -6.35 6.75
CA MET A 68 1.94 -6.02 5.43
C MET A 68 2.27 -7.27 4.60
N TYR A 69 2.86 -8.31 5.20
CA TYR A 69 3.12 -9.57 4.48
C TYR A 69 1.84 -10.30 4.07
N VAL A 70 0.85 -10.36 4.95
CA VAL A 70 -0.43 -11.01 4.64
C VAL A 70 -1.15 -10.23 3.54
N LEU A 71 -1.23 -8.90 3.65
CA LEU A 71 -1.93 -8.07 2.68
C LEU A 71 -1.23 -8.07 1.31
N SER A 72 0.11 -8.16 1.25
CA SER A 72 0.82 -8.30 -0.02
C SER A 72 0.49 -9.63 -0.71
N ALA A 73 0.45 -10.73 0.03
CA ALA A 73 0.03 -12.03 -0.48
C ALA A 73 -1.45 -12.01 -0.91
N VAL A 74 -2.34 -11.43 -0.10
CA VAL A 74 -3.77 -11.29 -0.42
C VAL A 74 -3.97 -10.50 -1.72
N GLY A 75 -3.21 -9.42 -1.93
CA GLY A 75 -3.32 -8.62 -3.16
C GLY A 75 -2.95 -9.43 -4.41
N VAL A 76 -1.87 -10.21 -4.37
CA VAL A 76 -1.47 -11.11 -5.46
C VAL A 76 -2.49 -12.23 -5.67
N LEU A 77 -3.03 -12.79 -4.59
CA LEU A 77 -4.06 -13.83 -4.66
C LEU A 77 -5.37 -13.29 -5.25
N LEU A 78 -5.76 -12.06 -4.93
CA LEU A 78 -6.93 -11.42 -5.55
C LEU A 78 -6.77 -11.31 -7.06
N TYR A 79 -5.59 -10.89 -7.54
CA TYR A 79 -5.27 -10.87 -8.97
C TYR A 79 -5.41 -12.27 -9.60
N ALA A 80 -4.75 -13.26 -9.00
CA ALA A 80 -4.72 -14.63 -9.53
C ALA A 80 -6.09 -15.30 -9.52
N PHE A 81 -6.84 -15.17 -8.42
CA PHE A 81 -8.17 -15.77 -8.28
C PHE A 81 -9.21 -15.06 -9.15
N THR A 82 -9.08 -13.76 -9.41
CA THR A 82 -9.96 -13.08 -10.37
C THR A 82 -9.77 -13.66 -11.78
N GLY A 83 -8.52 -13.89 -12.19
CA GLY A 83 -8.25 -14.55 -13.46
C GLY A 83 -8.76 -16.00 -13.51
N LEU A 84 -8.59 -16.76 -12.42
CA LEU A 84 -9.09 -18.14 -12.32
C LEU A 84 -10.62 -18.20 -12.34
N ALA A 85 -11.30 -17.27 -11.69
CA ALA A 85 -12.76 -17.19 -11.69
C ALA A 85 -13.31 -17.04 -13.11
N GLY A 86 -12.66 -16.25 -13.97
CA GLY A 86 -13.02 -16.15 -15.40
C GLY A 86 -12.95 -17.50 -16.12
N VAL A 87 -11.91 -18.30 -15.85
CA VAL A 87 -11.76 -19.65 -16.42
C VAL A 87 -12.82 -20.61 -15.90
N LEU A 88 -13.12 -20.58 -14.60
CA LEU A 88 -14.14 -21.45 -13.98
C LEU A 88 -15.55 -21.17 -14.54
N LEU A 89 -15.80 -19.96 -15.02
CA LEU A 89 -17.04 -19.55 -15.67
C LEU A 89 -17.07 -19.84 -17.18
N GLY A 90 -16.06 -20.52 -17.72
CA GLY A 90 -15.97 -20.91 -19.13
C GLY A 90 -15.29 -19.89 -20.05
N GLY A 91 -14.72 -18.81 -19.50
CA GLY A 91 -13.92 -17.83 -20.22
C GLY A 91 -12.43 -18.16 -20.27
N LYS A 92 -11.61 -17.20 -20.70
CA LYS A 92 -10.14 -17.27 -20.64
C LYS A 92 -9.61 -16.65 -19.35
N TYR A 93 -8.35 -16.91 -19.01
CA TYR A 93 -7.71 -16.27 -17.86
C TYR A 93 -7.68 -14.74 -18.07
N LEU A 94 -8.16 -13.99 -17.07
CA LEU A 94 -8.36 -12.53 -17.13
C LEU A 94 -9.32 -12.05 -18.24
N ASP A 95 -10.17 -12.95 -18.72
CA ASP A 95 -11.36 -12.58 -19.49
C ASP A 95 -12.49 -12.30 -18.49
N PHE A 96 -12.90 -11.05 -18.41
CA PHE A 96 -13.94 -10.61 -17.47
C PHE A 96 -15.35 -10.72 -18.05
N THR A 97 -15.49 -11.06 -19.33
CA THR A 97 -16.81 -11.21 -19.97
C THR A 97 -17.77 -12.16 -19.24
N PRO A 98 -17.33 -13.26 -18.57
CA PRO A 98 -18.24 -14.15 -17.86
C PRO A 98 -18.82 -13.57 -16.55
N PHE A 99 -18.35 -12.41 -16.08
CA PHE A 99 -18.78 -11.84 -14.79
C PHE A 99 -20.15 -11.13 -14.84
N SER A 100 -20.64 -10.74 -16.02
CA SER A 100 -21.95 -10.10 -16.16
C SER A 100 -22.48 -10.26 -17.58
N ALA A 101 -23.81 -10.23 -17.73
CA ALA A 101 -24.46 -10.22 -19.04
C ALA A 101 -24.16 -8.94 -19.85
N ASN A 102 -23.84 -7.83 -19.18
CA ASN A 102 -23.40 -6.61 -19.84
C ASN A 102 -21.86 -6.60 -19.94
N PRO A 103 -21.28 -6.66 -21.16
CA PRO A 103 -19.83 -6.72 -21.34
C PRO A 103 -19.08 -5.54 -20.72
N HIS A 104 -19.68 -4.34 -20.74
CA HIS A 104 -19.06 -3.15 -20.16
C HIS A 104 -18.93 -3.29 -18.65
N THR A 105 -20.03 -3.60 -17.96
CA THR A 105 -20.05 -3.80 -16.51
C THR A 105 -19.13 -4.94 -16.07
N ALA A 106 -19.09 -6.03 -16.85
CA ALA A 106 -18.22 -7.18 -16.58
C ALA A 106 -16.74 -6.76 -16.60
N GLN A 107 -16.33 -6.03 -17.65
CA GLN A 107 -14.97 -5.52 -17.81
C GLN A 107 -14.58 -4.56 -16.69
N GLN A 108 -15.42 -3.57 -16.38
CA GLN A 108 -15.16 -2.60 -15.32
C GLN A 108 -14.97 -3.27 -13.97
N THR A 109 -15.85 -4.22 -13.63
CA THR A 109 -15.78 -4.94 -12.35
C THR A 109 -14.50 -5.76 -12.26
N GLY A 110 -14.14 -6.49 -13.32
CA GLY A 110 -12.93 -7.30 -13.34
C GLY A 110 -11.65 -6.47 -13.24
N ILE A 111 -11.59 -5.33 -13.96
CA ILE A 111 -10.47 -4.39 -13.89
C ILE A 111 -10.35 -3.81 -12.48
N ILE A 112 -11.43 -3.29 -11.89
CA ILE A 112 -11.39 -2.68 -10.55
C ILE A 112 -10.89 -3.68 -9.50
N ILE A 113 -11.33 -4.94 -9.54
CA ILE A 113 -10.88 -5.98 -8.59
C ILE A 113 -9.38 -6.28 -8.78
N VAL A 114 -8.94 -6.47 -10.03
CA VAL A 114 -7.54 -6.71 -10.36
C VAL A 114 -6.66 -5.56 -9.92
N GLU A 115 -7.06 -4.33 -10.24
CA GLU A 115 -6.34 -3.12 -9.84
C GLU A 115 -6.31 -2.96 -8.33
N PHE A 116 -7.38 -3.27 -7.61
CA PHE A 116 -7.39 -3.25 -6.16
C PHE A 116 -6.38 -4.24 -5.57
N GLY A 117 -6.31 -5.46 -6.10
CA GLY A 117 -5.31 -6.45 -5.70
C GLY A 117 -3.87 -5.98 -5.96
N VAL A 118 -3.62 -5.38 -7.13
CA VAL A 118 -2.33 -4.78 -7.48
C VAL A 118 -2.00 -3.63 -6.52
N GLY A 119 -2.94 -2.71 -6.27
CA GLY A 119 -2.74 -1.56 -5.39
C GLY A 119 -2.46 -1.95 -3.95
N LEU A 120 -3.16 -2.95 -3.43
CA LEU A 120 -2.89 -3.51 -2.09
C LEU A 120 -1.49 -4.09 -1.99
N THR A 121 -1.06 -4.84 -3.00
CA THR A 121 0.29 -5.43 -3.07
C THR A 121 1.36 -4.32 -3.12
N VAL A 122 1.17 -3.33 -4.00
CA VAL A 122 2.14 -2.24 -4.19
C VAL A 122 2.26 -1.40 -2.92
N ALA A 123 1.14 -1.05 -2.28
CA ALA A 123 1.14 -0.30 -1.04
C ALA A 123 1.94 -1.03 0.05
N THR A 124 1.63 -2.30 0.25
CA THR A 124 2.21 -3.10 1.34
C THR A 124 3.67 -3.45 1.10
N VAL A 125 4.07 -3.74 -0.13
CA VAL A 125 5.48 -3.94 -0.48
C VAL A 125 6.28 -2.65 -0.32
N ALA A 126 5.75 -1.49 -0.73
CA ALA A 126 6.44 -0.22 -0.52
C ALA A 126 6.61 0.12 0.97
N MET A 127 5.57 -0.13 1.78
CA MET A 127 5.63 0.02 3.25
C MET A 127 6.64 -0.95 3.88
N LEU A 128 6.71 -2.20 3.41
CA LEU A 128 7.69 -3.19 3.86
C LEU A 128 9.11 -2.75 3.55
N LEU A 129 9.38 -2.35 2.30
CA LEU A 129 10.69 -1.86 1.89
C LEU A 129 11.13 -0.69 2.79
N PHE A 130 10.26 0.31 2.97
CA PHE A 130 10.54 1.44 3.86
C PHE A 130 10.84 0.97 5.30
N THR A 131 10.02 0.06 5.84
CA THR A 131 10.18 -0.46 7.20
C THR A 131 11.51 -1.18 7.38
N MET A 132 11.92 -2.00 6.41
CA MET A 132 13.18 -2.73 6.44
C MET A 132 14.38 -1.79 6.44
N PHE A 133 14.36 -0.74 5.60
CA PHE A 133 15.41 0.29 5.61
C PHE A 133 15.40 1.11 6.90
N ALA A 134 14.23 1.49 7.41
CA ALA A 134 14.10 2.26 8.64
C ALA A 134 14.63 1.50 9.87
N ARG A 135 14.31 0.21 9.98
CA ARG A 135 14.83 -0.65 11.06
C ARG A 135 16.33 -0.83 10.98
N ARG A 136 16.84 -1.18 9.79
CA ARG A 136 18.29 -1.33 9.60
C ARG A 136 19.05 -0.06 9.95
N ARG A 137 18.52 1.12 9.61
CA ARG A 137 19.15 2.38 10.02
C ARG A 137 19.17 2.55 11.55
N GLY A 138 18.11 2.16 12.26
CA GLY A 138 18.06 2.23 13.72
C GLY A 138 19.15 1.35 14.36
N GLU A 139 19.23 0.09 13.95
CA GLU A 139 20.24 -0.87 14.42
C GLU A 139 21.68 -0.36 14.22
N TRP A 140 21.95 0.31 13.09
CA TRP A 140 23.28 0.89 12.83
C TRP A 140 23.60 2.10 13.71
N LEU A 141 22.61 2.90 14.10
CA LEU A 141 22.84 4.04 14.97
C LEU A 141 23.09 3.59 16.41
N GLU A 142 22.33 2.61 16.89
CA GLU A 142 22.51 2.00 18.21
C GLU A 142 23.91 1.38 18.35
N ALA A 143 24.39 0.66 17.34
CA ALA A 143 25.73 0.07 17.35
C ALA A 143 26.87 1.10 17.43
N LEU A 144 26.69 2.29 16.84
CA LEU A 144 27.69 3.37 16.91
C LEU A 144 27.70 4.05 18.28
N GLU A 145 26.54 4.19 18.93
CA GLU A 145 26.44 4.73 20.28
C GLU A 145 27.11 3.78 21.30
N GLU A 146 26.94 2.47 21.15
CA GLU A 146 27.61 1.46 21.99
C GLU A 146 29.15 1.45 21.82
N GLU A 147 29.66 1.69 20.61
CA GLU A 147 31.11 1.80 20.37
C GLU A 147 31.73 3.05 21.01
N ASP A 148 31.04 4.19 20.98
CA ASP A 148 31.49 5.43 21.63
C ASP A 148 31.49 5.27 23.17
N GLU A 149 30.43 4.70 23.77
CA GLU A 149 30.33 4.48 25.22
C GLU A 149 31.33 3.44 25.76
N GLY A 150 31.70 2.43 24.95
CA GLY A 150 32.69 1.41 25.33
C GLY A 150 34.15 1.87 25.24
N SER A 151 34.39 3.10 24.77
CA SER A 151 35.72 3.67 24.56
C SER A 151 36.15 4.70 25.62
N GLU A 152 35.26 5.07 26.55
CA GLU A 152 35.52 5.88 27.75
C GLU A 152 35.81 5.03 29.01
#